data_AF-V5HAZ6-F1
#
_entry.id   AF-V5HAZ6-F1
#
_cell.length_a   1.000
_cell.length_b   1.000
_cell.length_c   1.000
_cell.angle_alpha   90.00
_cell.angle_beta   90.00
_cell.angle_gamma   90.00
#
_symmetry.space_group_name_H-M   'P 1'
#
loop_
_entity.id
_entity.type
_entity.pdbx_description
1 polymer ?
#
loop_
_entity_poly.entity_id
_entity_poly.type
_entity_poly.pdbx_seq_one_letter_code
_entity_poly.pdbx_strand_id
1 'polypeptide(L)'
;MLWLNTNTTCPLCRVSVQAASLVPAHPLIQNMVGNVKVKCRSPGCSARVAVSTYTTHLGVCEFKEVPCPHDLCEHRCPRHTLEDHVKTCPHRMVTCELGCGAAVRAGQLENHSCMLKLRLQETTASLEKWQQEASERGQLVKCLDNTLAEMTLERDGWKCMAEDASRTLKSVRNDLAKTTADRDSWKLKAEDACRTLESLRNDLVKTMADRDSWKLKAEDTSRTLKSLCNDLGKTTADRDGWKLKAEDASRTVESVRNDLGQTDGGQGQLEAQGRGRQSHAEKRTQRPCKDYSGQGLLGAQGKGCQQHGEKCTQRPCTNDGRQGQLEVHGGQRQPQPGRVA
;
A
#
# COMPACT_ATOMS: atom_id res chain seq x y z
N MET A 1 -111.34 -23.25 4.94
CA MET A 1 -111.81 -24.61 5.31
C MET A 1 -111.39 -24.85 6.75
N LEU A 2 -112.32 -24.93 7.70
CA LEU A 2 -111.99 -25.21 9.12
C LEU A 2 -112.94 -26.22 9.78
N TRP A 3 -114.22 -26.25 9.41
CA TRP A 3 -115.22 -27.15 10.00
C TRP A 3 -114.95 -28.63 9.75
N LEU A 4 -114.70 -29.03 8.49
CA LEU A 4 -114.43 -30.43 8.14
C LEU A 4 -113.05 -30.95 8.60
N ASN A 5 -112.22 -30.08 9.19
CA ASN A 5 -110.96 -30.49 9.81
C ASN A 5 -111.19 -31.09 11.21
N THR A 6 -112.35 -30.82 11.83
CA THR A 6 -112.70 -31.25 13.19
C THR A 6 -114.02 -32.01 13.28
N ASN A 7 -114.87 -31.97 12.25
CA ASN A 7 -116.19 -32.62 12.21
C ASN A 7 -116.40 -33.34 10.87
N THR A 8 -116.94 -34.55 10.89
CA THR A 8 -117.23 -35.35 9.68
C THR A 8 -118.68 -35.19 9.18
N THR A 9 -119.44 -34.23 9.72
CA THR A 9 -120.85 -34.01 9.41
C THR A 9 -121.14 -32.59 8.91
N CYS A 10 -122.10 -32.48 8.00
CA CYS A 10 -122.60 -31.19 7.51
C CYS A 10 -123.25 -30.39 8.66
N PRO A 11 -122.88 -29.12 8.90
CA PRO A 11 -123.43 -28.34 10.01
C PRO A 11 -124.91 -27.98 9.84
N LEU A 12 -125.46 -28.10 8.63
CA LEU A 12 -126.86 -27.75 8.32
C LEU A 12 -127.81 -28.96 8.43
N CYS A 13 -127.44 -30.11 7.88
CA CYS A 13 -128.30 -31.31 7.82
C CYS A 13 -127.76 -32.52 8.61
N ARG A 14 -126.59 -32.39 9.26
CA ARG A 14 -125.90 -33.44 10.06
C ARG A 14 -125.52 -34.73 9.31
N VAL A 15 -125.79 -34.82 8.01
CA VAL A 15 -125.34 -35.92 7.14
C VAL A 15 -123.82 -36.01 7.14
N SER A 16 -123.26 -37.22 7.14
CA SER A 16 -121.82 -37.46 7.05
C SER A 16 -121.28 -37.03 5.68
N VAL A 17 -120.19 -36.26 5.65
CA VAL A 17 -119.59 -35.69 4.43
C VAL A 17 -118.07 -35.80 4.49
N GLN A 18 -117.46 -36.25 3.39
CA GLN A 18 -116.00 -36.29 3.23
C GLN A 18 -115.52 -35.06 2.45
N ALA A 19 -114.34 -34.54 2.78
CA ALA A 19 -113.78 -33.37 2.08
C ALA A 19 -113.61 -33.59 0.56
N ALA A 20 -113.26 -34.81 0.14
CA ALA A 20 -113.12 -35.19 -1.27
C ALA A 20 -114.46 -35.26 -2.04
N SER A 21 -115.59 -35.34 -1.33
CA SER A 21 -116.95 -35.36 -1.92
C SER A 21 -117.56 -33.96 -2.11
N LEU A 22 -116.84 -32.90 -1.74
CA LEU A 22 -117.30 -31.53 -1.95
C LEU A 22 -117.13 -31.11 -3.41
N VAL A 23 -118.25 -30.77 -4.05
CA VAL A 23 -118.23 -30.08 -5.34
C VAL A 23 -118.09 -28.56 -5.15
N PRO A 24 -117.47 -27.82 -6.09
CA PRO A 24 -117.52 -26.37 -6.11
C PRO A 24 -118.97 -25.86 -6.12
N ALA A 25 -119.23 -24.71 -5.50
CA ALA A 25 -120.54 -24.07 -5.57
C ALA A 25 -120.94 -23.78 -7.03
N HIS A 26 -122.24 -23.84 -7.34
CA HIS A 26 -122.74 -23.63 -8.70
C HIS A 26 -122.24 -22.30 -9.31
N PRO A 27 -121.87 -22.22 -10.61
CA PRO A 27 -121.31 -21.00 -11.21
C PRO A 27 -122.15 -19.74 -10.99
N LEU A 28 -123.50 -19.85 -10.98
CA LEU A 28 -124.36 -18.71 -10.64
C LEU A 28 -124.12 -18.19 -9.21
N ILE A 29 -123.90 -19.08 -8.23
CA ILE A 29 -123.61 -18.70 -6.84
C ILE A 29 -122.23 -18.06 -6.74
N GLN A 30 -121.23 -18.63 -7.42
CA GLN A 30 -119.89 -18.02 -7.51
C GLN A 30 -119.95 -16.62 -8.14
N ASN A 31 -120.73 -16.44 -9.21
CA ASN A 31 -120.93 -15.15 -9.87
C ASN A 31 -121.71 -14.17 -8.98
N MET A 32 -122.74 -14.60 -8.27
CA MET A 32 -123.48 -13.75 -7.33
C MET A 32 -122.56 -13.24 -6.20
N VAL A 33 -121.79 -14.14 -5.56
CA VAL A 33 -120.82 -13.78 -4.52
C VAL A 33 -119.69 -12.91 -5.08
N GLY A 34 -119.15 -13.26 -6.24
CA GLY A 34 -118.07 -12.54 -6.89
C GLY A 34 -118.43 -11.08 -7.23
N ASN A 35 -119.67 -10.83 -7.67
CA ASN A 35 -120.15 -9.49 -8.03
C ASN A 35 -120.62 -8.63 -6.85
N VAL A 36 -120.62 -9.14 -5.60
CA VAL A 36 -120.95 -8.33 -4.41
C VAL A 36 -119.95 -7.17 -4.30
N LYS A 37 -120.46 -5.93 -4.22
CA LYS A 37 -119.63 -4.72 -4.10
C LYS A 37 -119.28 -4.38 -2.65
N VAL A 38 -118.09 -4.79 -2.22
CA VAL A 38 -117.52 -4.51 -0.89
C VAL A 38 -116.71 -3.20 -0.89
N LYS A 39 -116.67 -2.51 0.26
CA LYS A 39 -115.80 -1.32 0.44
C LYS A 39 -114.34 -1.76 0.64
N CYS A 40 -113.39 -1.01 0.07
CA CYS A 40 -111.97 -1.21 0.38
C CYS A 40 -111.68 -1.01 1.88
N ARG A 41 -110.81 -1.86 2.44
CA ARG A 41 -110.37 -1.77 3.85
C ARG A 41 -109.28 -0.71 4.07
N SER A 42 -108.58 -0.26 3.03
CA SER A 42 -107.52 0.74 3.13
C SER A 42 -108.06 2.07 3.68
N PRO A 43 -107.46 2.66 4.74
CA PRO A 43 -107.86 3.97 5.25
C PRO A 43 -107.83 5.04 4.16
N GLY A 44 -108.86 5.88 4.06
CA GLY A 44 -108.99 6.89 3.00
C GLY A 44 -109.58 6.38 1.67
N CYS A 45 -109.58 5.07 1.39
CA CYS A 45 -110.17 4.55 0.16
C CYS A 45 -111.71 4.49 0.23
N SER A 46 -112.38 5.21 -0.68
CA SER A 46 -113.84 5.21 -0.85
C SER A 46 -114.35 4.14 -1.83
N ALA A 47 -113.46 3.45 -2.54
CA ALA A 47 -113.82 2.51 -3.61
C ALA A 47 -114.70 1.36 -3.13
N ARG A 48 -115.70 1.02 -3.96
CA ARG A 48 -116.53 -0.19 -3.81
C ARG A 48 -116.33 -1.11 -5.01
N VAL A 49 -115.66 -2.23 -4.78
CA VAL A 49 -115.23 -3.17 -5.82
C VAL A 49 -115.89 -4.54 -5.63
N ALA A 50 -116.02 -5.29 -6.72
CA ALA A 50 -116.51 -6.66 -6.69
C ALA A 50 -115.57 -7.54 -5.86
N VAL A 51 -116.10 -8.52 -5.10
CA VAL A 51 -115.27 -9.48 -4.35
C VAL A 51 -114.27 -10.20 -5.27
N SER A 52 -114.67 -10.52 -6.50
CA SER A 52 -113.81 -11.17 -7.50
C SER A 52 -112.59 -10.33 -7.92
N THR A 53 -112.68 -9.00 -7.88
CA THR A 53 -111.59 -8.08 -8.28
C THR A 53 -110.95 -7.35 -7.11
N TYR A 54 -111.33 -7.66 -5.88
CA TYR A 54 -110.83 -7.02 -4.66
C TYR A 54 -109.30 -7.18 -4.48
N THR A 55 -108.76 -8.35 -4.81
CA THR A 55 -107.31 -8.61 -4.80
C THR A 55 -106.57 -7.76 -5.83
N THR A 56 -107.11 -7.65 -7.05
CA THR A 56 -106.59 -6.77 -8.11
C THR A 56 -106.61 -5.31 -7.67
N HIS A 57 -107.71 -4.86 -7.05
CA HIS A 57 -107.80 -3.51 -6.47
C HIS A 57 -106.74 -3.30 -5.38
N LEU A 58 -106.51 -4.26 -4.48
CA LEU A 58 -105.40 -4.19 -3.51
C LEU A 58 -104.00 -4.23 -4.16
N GLY A 59 -103.88 -4.59 -5.44
CA GLY A 59 -102.65 -4.38 -6.22
C GLY A 59 -102.42 -2.90 -6.49
N VAL A 60 -103.45 -2.20 -7.00
CA VAL A 60 -103.36 -0.83 -7.54
C VAL A 60 -103.82 0.28 -6.57
N CYS A 61 -104.41 -0.05 -5.41
CA CYS A 61 -104.97 0.91 -4.48
C CYS A 61 -103.92 1.90 -3.94
N GLU A 62 -104.10 3.18 -4.27
CA GLU A 62 -103.26 4.33 -3.86
C GLU A 62 -103.16 4.51 -2.34
N PHE A 63 -104.23 4.17 -1.63
CA PHE A 63 -104.32 4.26 -0.16
C PHE A 63 -103.83 3.03 0.59
N LYS A 64 -103.34 1.99 -0.12
CA LYS A 64 -102.83 0.78 0.54
C LYS A 64 -101.43 1.04 1.06
N GLU A 65 -101.22 0.75 2.35
CA GLU A 65 -99.90 0.75 2.96
C GLU A 65 -98.99 -0.33 2.36
N VAL A 66 -97.87 0.12 1.81
CA VAL A 66 -96.82 -0.70 1.22
C VAL A 66 -95.49 -0.39 1.91
N PRO A 67 -94.57 -1.37 2.05
CA PRO A 67 -93.24 -1.11 2.56
C PRO A 67 -92.42 -0.27 1.57
N CYS A 68 -91.44 0.47 2.10
CA CYS A 68 -90.41 1.11 1.29
C CYS A 68 -89.62 0.06 0.48
N PRO A 69 -89.27 0.32 -0.79
CA PRO A 69 -88.47 -0.60 -1.61
C PRO A 69 -86.97 -0.65 -1.23
N HIS A 70 -86.51 0.14 -0.26
CA HIS A 70 -85.12 0.10 0.21
C HIS A 70 -84.98 -0.92 1.36
N ASP A 71 -84.12 -1.93 1.20
CA ASP A 71 -83.99 -3.10 2.10
C ASP A 71 -83.78 -2.78 3.59
N LEU A 72 -83.25 -1.61 3.91
CA LEU A 72 -82.95 -1.16 5.28
C LEU A 72 -83.97 -0.16 5.82
N CYS A 73 -85.08 0.08 5.13
CA CYS A 73 -86.10 1.02 5.53
C CYS A 73 -87.41 0.30 5.90
N GLU A 74 -87.66 0.17 7.20
CA GLU A 74 -88.89 -0.44 7.74
C GLU A 74 -90.14 0.45 7.59
N HIS A 75 -90.01 1.63 7.00
CA HIS A 75 -91.11 2.57 6.83
C HIS A 75 -92.19 2.02 5.89
N ARG A 76 -93.45 2.13 6.32
CA ARG A 76 -94.63 1.76 5.52
C ARG A 76 -95.47 3.01 5.29
N CYS A 77 -95.84 3.27 4.05
CA CYS A 77 -96.68 4.42 3.67
C CYS A 77 -97.74 4.01 2.64
N PRO A 78 -98.86 4.74 2.55
CA PRO A 78 -99.83 4.50 1.50
C PRO A 78 -99.22 4.77 0.11
N ARG A 79 -99.47 3.89 -0.86
CA ARG A 79 -98.83 3.90 -2.20
C ARG A 79 -98.68 5.29 -2.85
N HIS A 80 -99.64 6.21 -2.71
CA HIS A 80 -99.55 7.56 -3.28
C HIS A 80 -98.41 8.45 -2.72
N THR A 81 -97.94 8.21 -1.49
CA THR A 81 -96.86 8.97 -0.84
C THR A 81 -95.56 8.16 -0.76
N LEU A 82 -95.53 6.98 -1.39
CA LEU A 82 -94.33 6.15 -1.48
C LEU A 82 -93.23 6.86 -2.27
N GLU A 83 -93.58 7.57 -3.34
CA GLU A 83 -92.60 8.25 -4.19
C GLU A 83 -91.86 9.38 -3.44
N ASP A 84 -92.60 10.18 -2.66
CA ASP A 84 -92.04 11.26 -1.84
C ASP A 84 -91.16 10.72 -0.71
N HIS A 85 -91.57 9.61 -0.09
CA HIS A 85 -90.72 8.90 0.86
C HIS A 85 -89.46 8.36 0.19
N VAL A 86 -89.54 7.71 -0.97
CA VAL A 86 -88.37 7.14 -1.68
C VAL A 86 -87.35 8.23 -2.02
N LYS A 87 -87.80 9.41 -2.48
CA LYS A 87 -86.93 10.59 -2.73
C LYS A 87 -86.22 11.10 -1.48
N THR A 88 -86.86 11.04 -0.32
CA THR A 88 -86.34 11.57 0.95
C THR A 88 -85.68 10.51 1.85
N CYS A 89 -85.86 9.23 1.55
CA CYS A 89 -85.45 8.09 2.38
C CYS A 89 -83.94 8.17 2.74
N PRO A 90 -83.55 8.07 4.03
CA PRO A 90 -82.15 8.04 4.46
C PRO A 90 -81.36 6.85 3.92
N HIS A 91 -82.05 5.76 3.58
CA HIS A 91 -81.47 4.52 3.04
C HIS A 91 -81.38 4.49 1.52
N ARG A 92 -81.85 5.53 0.81
CA ARG A 92 -81.63 5.63 -0.64
C ARG A 92 -80.13 5.72 -0.92
N MET A 93 -79.69 5.06 -1.99
CA MET A 93 -78.31 5.11 -2.43
C MET A 93 -78.07 6.38 -3.26
N VAL A 94 -77.04 7.13 -2.91
CA VAL A 94 -76.58 8.35 -3.60
C VAL A 94 -75.10 8.20 -3.96
N THR A 95 -74.69 8.70 -5.11
CA THR A 95 -73.29 8.69 -5.55
C THR A 95 -72.53 9.83 -4.87
N CYS A 96 -71.31 9.54 -4.40
CA CYS A 96 -70.46 10.58 -3.82
C CYS A 96 -69.96 11.58 -4.88
N GLU A 97 -70.44 12.82 -4.80
CA GLU A 97 -70.05 13.94 -5.67
C GLU A 97 -68.63 14.47 -5.38
N LEU A 98 -68.05 14.13 -4.23
CA LEU A 98 -66.67 14.49 -3.84
C LEU A 98 -65.59 13.67 -4.59
N GLY A 99 -65.94 13.07 -5.73
CA GLY A 99 -64.98 12.48 -6.69
C GLY A 99 -64.65 11.00 -6.53
N CYS A 100 -65.09 10.31 -5.47
CA CYS A 100 -64.78 8.88 -5.30
C CYS A 100 -65.74 7.92 -6.04
N GLY A 101 -66.89 8.42 -6.53
CA GLY A 101 -67.87 7.64 -7.30
C GLY A 101 -68.62 6.55 -6.53
N ALA A 102 -68.31 6.32 -5.25
CA ALA A 102 -68.95 5.29 -4.45
C ALA A 102 -70.45 5.58 -4.23
N ALA A 103 -71.27 4.53 -4.30
CA ALA A 103 -72.67 4.59 -3.87
C ALA A 103 -72.75 4.45 -2.34
N VAL A 104 -73.30 5.46 -1.68
CA VAL A 104 -73.41 5.55 -0.21
C VAL A 104 -74.87 5.80 0.16
N ARG A 105 -75.30 5.40 1.36
CA ARG A 105 -76.63 5.77 1.86
C ARG A 105 -76.69 7.28 2.11
N ALA A 106 -77.80 7.93 1.76
CA ALA A 106 -77.98 9.38 1.95
C ALA A 106 -77.72 9.82 3.41
N GLY A 107 -78.22 9.08 4.40
CA GLY A 107 -77.97 9.36 5.82
C GLY A 107 -76.54 9.09 6.32
N GLN A 108 -75.64 8.62 5.45
CA GLN A 108 -74.22 8.41 5.75
C GLN A 108 -73.29 9.28 4.89
N LEU A 109 -73.85 10.10 4.00
CA LEU A 109 -73.06 10.95 3.08
C LEU A 109 -72.29 12.04 3.83
N GLU A 110 -72.86 12.62 4.90
CA GLU A 110 -72.18 13.64 5.74
C GLU A 110 -70.90 13.09 6.41
N ASN A 111 -70.89 11.80 6.75
CA ASN A 111 -69.74 11.13 7.38
C ASN A 111 -68.83 10.41 6.36
N HIS A 112 -69.07 10.59 5.05
CA HIS A 112 -68.36 9.87 4.00
C HIS A 112 -67.00 10.49 3.66
N SER A 113 -65.99 10.16 4.46
CA SER A 113 -64.65 10.75 4.42
C SER A 113 -63.72 10.20 3.30
N CYS A 114 -64.23 10.08 2.07
CA CYS A 114 -63.44 9.57 0.94
C CYS A 114 -62.24 10.46 0.57
N MET A 115 -62.42 11.78 0.59
CA MET A 115 -61.35 12.74 0.26
C MET A 115 -60.19 12.72 1.25
N LEU A 116 -60.44 12.43 2.54
CA LEU A 116 -59.34 12.26 3.50
C LEU A 116 -58.58 10.97 3.23
N LYS A 117 -59.26 9.88 2.84
CA LYS A 117 -58.60 8.63 2.49
C LYS A 117 -57.75 8.77 1.22
N LEU A 118 -58.25 9.44 0.19
CA LEU A 118 -57.51 9.70 -1.05
C LEU A 118 -56.27 10.57 -0.79
N ARG A 119 -56.43 11.72 -0.11
CA ARG A 119 -55.31 12.58 0.26
C ARG A 119 -54.29 11.88 1.16
N LEU A 120 -54.74 11.02 2.08
CA LEU A 120 -53.84 10.20 2.89
C LEU A 120 -53.02 9.27 1.99
N GLN A 121 -53.64 8.56 1.05
CA GLN A 121 -52.94 7.68 0.11
C GLN A 121 -51.94 8.44 -0.78
N GLU A 122 -52.31 9.62 -1.28
CA GLU A 122 -51.42 10.49 -2.07
C GLU A 122 -50.21 10.97 -1.24
N THR A 123 -50.42 11.38 0.01
CA THR A 123 -49.36 11.84 0.91
C THR A 123 -48.45 10.70 1.39
N THR A 124 -48.98 9.51 1.66
CA THR A 124 -48.16 8.33 2.01
C THR A 124 -47.35 7.86 0.81
N ALA A 125 -47.94 7.74 -0.37
CA ALA A 125 -47.21 7.36 -1.60
C ALA A 125 -46.12 8.39 -1.96
N SER A 126 -46.40 9.69 -1.74
CA SER A 126 -45.39 10.74 -1.88
C SER A 126 -44.25 10.59 -0.88
N LEU A 127 -44.56 10.31 0.40
CA LEU A 127 -43.56 10.10 1.45
C LEU A 127 -42.68 8.87 1.18
N GLU A 128 -43.28 7.75 0.76
CA GLU A 128 -42.57 6.54 0.36
C GLU A 128 -41.62 6.81 -0.82
N LYS A 129 -42.07 7.57 -1.83
CA LYS A 129 -41.22 8.02 -2.95
C LYS A 129 -40.04 8.86 -2.47
N TRP A 130 -40.26 9.83 -1.58
CA TRP A 130 -39.17 10.64 -1.02
C TRP A 130 -38.19 9.83 -0.16
N GLN A 131 -38.68 8.83 0.60
CA GLN A 131 -37.82 7.91 1.34
C GLN A 131 -36.97 7.03 0.41
N GLN A 132 -37.55 6.53 -0.68
CA GLN A 132 -36.83 5.76 -1.70
C GLN A 132 -35.75 6.61 -2.37
N GLU A 133 -36.09 7.82 -2.84
CA GLU A 133 -35.11 8.75 -3.43
C GLU A 133 -33.99 9.13 -2.43
N ALA A 134 -34.30 9.29 -1.15
CA ALA A 134 -33.30 9.56 -0.12
C ALA A 134 -32.38 8.36 0.13
N SER A 135 -32.92 7.14 0.09
CA SER A 135 -32.15 5.89 0.20
C SER A 135 -31.19 5.73 -1.00
N GLU A 136 -31.68 5.95 -2.22
CA GLU A 136 -30.88 5.90 -3.45
C GLU A 136 -29.74 6.93 -3.44
N ARG A 137 -30.05 8.18 -3.06
CA ARG A 137 -29.03 9.24 -2.90
C ARG A 137 -28.01 8.88 -1.81
N GLY A 138 -28.45 8.31 -0.69
CA GLY A 138 -27.57 7.85 0.38
C GLY A 138 -26.63 6.71 -0.05
N GLN A 139 -27.13 5.77 -0.86
CA GLN A 139 -26.32 4.72 -1.47
C GLN A 139 -25.31 5.28 -2.48
N LEU A 140 -25.71 6.26 -3.29
CA LEU A 140 -24.81 6.94 -4.23
C LEU A 140 -23.68 7.68 -3.51
N VAL A 141 -23.98 8.45 -2.45
CA VAL A 141 -22.96 9.11 -1.62
C VAL A 141 -21.98 8.08 -1.05
N LYS A 142 -22.49 6.97 -0.49
CA LYS A 142 -21.63 5.90 0.03
C LYS A 142 -20.73 5.25 -1.04
N CYS A 143 -21.21 5.14 -2.28
CA CYS A 143 -20.37 4.67 -3.38
C CYS A 143 -19.27 5.68 -3.73
N LEU A 144 -19.58 6.98 -3.75
CA LEU A 144 -18.60 8.05 -3.96
C LEU A 144 -17.55 8.09 -2.83
N ASP A 145 -17.96 7.91 -1.57
CA ASP A 145 -17.04 7.83 -0.42
C ASP A 145 -16.07 6.66 -0.57
N ASN A 146 -16.54 5.50 -1.03
CA ASN A 146 -15.67 4.34 -1.31
C ASN A 146 -14.68 4.63 -2.45
N THR A 147 -15.14 5.21 -3.57
CA THR A 147 -14.25 5.59 -4.70
C THR A 147 -13.21 6.62 -4.27
N LEU A 148 -13.59 7.61 -3.45
CA LEU A 148 -12.64 8.57 -2.88
C LEU A 148 -11.63 7.86 -1.97
N ALA A 149 -12.05 6.93 -1.13
CA ALA A 149 -11.14 6.14 -0.29
C ALA A 149 -10.12 5.36 -1.13
N GLU A 150 -10.56 4.64 -2.16
CA GLU A 150 -9.69 3.92 -3.11
C GLU A 150 -8.68 4.86 -3.77
N MET A 151 -9.13 5.98 -4.35
CA MET A 151 -8.24 6.98 -4.95
C MET A 151 -7.24 7.60 -3.95
N THR A 152 -7.63 7.78 -2.68
CA THR A 152 -6.69 8.23 -1.64
C THR A 152 -5.63 7.19 -1.29
N LEU A 153 -5.99 5.90 -1.25
CA LEU A 153 -5.04 4.81 -1.04
C LEU A 153 -4.04 4.68 -2.19
N GLU A 154 -4.50 4.79 -3.44
CA GLU A 154 -3.60 4.81 -4.60
C GLU A 154 -2.65 6.00 -4.54
N ARG A 155 -3.16 7.22 -4.33
CA ARG A 155 -2.35 8.45 -4.18
C ARG A 155 -1.28 8.30 -3.10
N ASP A 156 -1.65 7.76 -1.94
CA ASP A 156 -0.74 7.63 -0.81
C ASP A 156 0.30 6.51 -1.06
N GLY A 157 -0.08 5.45 -1.77
CA GLY A 157 0.85 4.44 -2.30
C GLY A 157 1.89 5.03 -3.27
N TRP A 158 1.45 5.83 -4.26
CA TRP A 158 2.35 6.56 -5.16
C TRP A 158 3.28 7.53 -4.43
N LYS A 159 2.77 8.20 -3.39
CA LYS A 159 3.58 9.09 -2.54
C LYS A 159 4.67 8.30 -1.79
N CYS A 160 4.33 7.18 -1.17
CA CYS A 160 5.32 6.32 -0.49
C CYS A 160 6.40 5.82 -1.46
N MET A 161 6.03 5.36 -2.66
CA MET A 161 7.01 4.95 -3.67
C MET A 161 7.93 6.10 -4.11
N ALA A 162 7.42 7.32 -4.25
CA ALA A 162 8.22 8.49 -4.58
C ALA A 162 9.21 8.87 -3.44
N GLU A 163 8.79 8.72 -2.18
CA GLU A 163 9.66 8.90 -1.03
C GLU A 163 10.75 7.83 -0.94
N ASP A 164 10.44 6.56 -1.23
CA ASP A 164 11.43 5.46 -1.27
C ASP A 164 12.43 5.59 -2.42
N ALA A 165 11.96 6.01 -3.61
CA ALA A 165 12.85 6.36 -4.72
C ALA A 165 13.78 7.52 -4.33
N SER A 166 13.26 8.53 -3.63
CA SER A 166 14.05 9.66 -3.14
C SER A 166 15.07 9.25 -2.07
N ARG A 167 14.72 8.35 -1.15
CA ARG A 167 15.63 7.74 -0.17
C ARG A 167 16.77 6.98 -0.88
N THR A 168 16.41 6.16 -1.87
CA THR A 168 17.35 5.36 -2.67
C THR A 168 18.33 6.24 -3.44
N LEU A 169 17.84 7.24 -4.17
CA LEU A 169 18.66 8.22 -4.89
C LEU A 169 19.61 8.97 -3.97
N LYS A 170 19.18 9.31 -2.74
CA LYS A 170 20.03 9.95 -1.74
C LYS A 170 21.15 9.03 -1.26
N SER A 171 20.90 7.73 -1.09
CA SER A 171 21.97 6.76 -0.78
C SER A 171 22.97 6.66 -1.93
N VAL A 172 22.50 6.41 -3.16
CA VAL A 172 23.36 6.29 -4.35
C VAL A 172 24.22 7.54 -4.55
N ARG A 173 23.66 8.74 -4.32
CA ARG A 173 24.42 10.00 -4.34
C ARG A 173 25.52 10.04 -3.28
N ASN A 174 25.25 9.61 -2.05
CA ASN A 174 26.25 9.58 -0.98
C ASN A 174 27.36 8.55 -1.28
N ASP A 175 27.01 7.39 -1.82
CA ASP A 175 27.97 6.35 -2.16
C ASP A 175 28.83 6.76 -3.37
N LEU A 176 28.23 7.41 -4.38
CA LEU A 176 28.99 8.06 -5.45
C LEU A 176 29.97 9.10 -4.90
N ALA A 177 29.54 9.96 -3.97
CA ALA A 177 30.42 10.96 -3.35
C ALA A 177 31.63 10.34 -2.62
N LYS A 178 31.44 9.21 -1.90
CA LYS A 178 32.54 8.42 -1.31
C LYS A 178 33.50 7.93 -2.39
N THR A 179 32.99 7.24 -3.42
CA THR A 179 33.84 6.69 -4.49
C THR A 179 34.61 7.77 -5.25
N THR A 180 34.05 8.98 -5.42
CA THR A 180 34.79 10.11 -6.00
C THR A 180 35.90 10.62 -5.07
N ALA A 181 35.65 10.69 -3.76
CA ALA A 181 36.68 11.08 -2.79
C ALA A 181 37.81 10.05 -2.70
N ASP A 182 37.47 8.75 -2.72
CA ASP A 182 38.46 7.65 -2.76
C ASP A 182 39.29 7.71 -4.04
N ARG A 183 38.65 7.88 -5.21
CA ARG A 183 39.33 8.07 -6.50
C ARG A 183 40.29 9.25 -6.46
N ASP A 184 39.85 10.39 -5.93
CA ASP A 184 40.66 11.61 -5.88
C ASP A 184 41.82 11.48 -4.87
N SER A 185 41.64 10.73 -3.78
CA SER A 185 42.72 10.32 -2.87
C SER A 185 43.76 9.43 -3.57
N TRP A 186 43.32 8.42 -4.34
CA TRP A 186 44.21 7.57 -5.14
C TRP A 186 44.96 8.36 -6.23
N LYS A 187 44.30 9.35 -6.85
CA LYS A 187 44.91 10.25 -7.83
C LYS A 187 46.05 11.07 -7.20
N LEU A 188 45.84 11.67 -6.03
CA LEU A 188 46.89 12.40 -5.29
C LEU A 188 48.07 11.48 -4.92
N LYS A 189 47.81 10.27 -4.42
CA LYS A 189 48.86 9.28 -4.13
C LYS A 189 49.66 8.90 -5.37
N ALA A 190 49.01 8.76 -6.53
CA ALA A 190 49.68 8.48 -7.79
C ALA A 190 50.55 9.67 -8.25
N GLU A 191 50.06 10.91 -8.12
CA GLU A 191 50.82 12.13 -8.41
C GLU A 191 52.06 12.28 -7.51
N ASP A 192 51.94 11.95 -6.21
CA ASP A 192 53.07 11.97 -5.28
C ASP A 192 54.09 10.86 -5.55
N ALA A 193 53.63 9.67 -5.95
CA ALA A 193 54.51 8.60 -6.41
C ALA A 193 55.29 9.00 -7.67
N CYS A 194 54.62 9.64 -8.65
CA CYS A 194 55.26 10.19 -9.84
C CYS A 194 56.30 11.27 -9.49
N ARG A 195 55.97 12.22 -8.60
CA ARG A 195 56.94 13.23 -8.11
C ARG A 195 58.17 12.58 -7.45
N THR A 196 57.96 11.54 -6.65
CA THR A 196 59.03 10.79 -5.99
C THR A 196 59.93 10.07 -7.01
N LEU A 197 59.33 9.41 -8.01
CA LEU A 197 60.06 8.76 -9.10
C LEU A 197 60.86 9.75 -9.94
N GLU A 198 60.32 10.94 -10.23
CA GLU A 198 61.04 12.01 -10.94
C GLU A 198 62.26 12.50 -10.13
N SER A 199 62.14 12.63 -8.79
CA SER A 199 63.29 12.95 -7.93
C SER A 199 64.36 11.87 -8.00
N LEU A 200 63.98 10.59 -7.81
CA LEU A 200 64.91 9.46 -7.89
C LEU A 200 65.60 9.36 -9.25
N ARG A 201 64.88 9.65 -10.34
CA ARG A 201 65.44 9.75 -11.69
C ARG A 201 66.47 10.87 -11.80
N ASN A 202 66.18 12.06 -11.28
CA ASN A 202 67.12 13.18 -11.29
C ASN A 202 68.38 12.89 -10.46
N ASP A 203 68.24 12.23 -9.31
CA ASP A 203 69.38 11.84 -8.48
C ASP A 203 70.21 10.72 -9.13
N LEU A 204 69.58 9.78 -9.83
CA LEU A 204 70.27 8.80 -10.67
C LEU A 204 71.09 9.49 -11.79
N VAL A 205 70.53 10.50 -12.45
CA VAL A 205 71.25 11.28 -13.47
C VAL A 205 72.47 12.01 -12.87
N LYS A 206 72.35 12.60 -11.67
CA LYS A 206 73.49 13.20 -10.96
C LYS A 206 74.58 12.16 -10.66
N THR A 207 74.21 11.03 -10.06
CA THR A 207 75.19 9.97 -9.71
C THR A 207 75.86 9.36 -10.94
N MET A 208 75.17 9.27 -12.08
CA MET A 208 75.76 8.91 -13.37
C MET A 208 76.77 9.96 -13.86
N ALA A 209 76.42 11.26 -13.79
CA ALA A 209 77.33 12.34 -14.17
C ALA A 209 78.58 12.39 -13.27
N ASP A 210 78.42 12.19 -11.96
CA ASP A 210 79.52 12.06 -11.01
C ASP A 210 80.41 10.85 -11.35
N ARG A 211 79.82 9.68 -11.61
CA ARG A 211 80.55 8.48 -12.04
C ARG A 211 81.36 8.75 -13.32
N ASP A 212 80.78 9.43 -14.29
CA ASP A 212 81.44 9.72 -15.56
C ASP A 212 82.55 10.79 -15.41
N SER A 213 82.38 11.75 -14.48
CA SER A 213 83.43 12.67 -14.04
C SER A 213 84.59 11.95 -13.35
N TRP A 214 84.31 11.01 -12.43
CA TRP A 214 85.32 10.14 -11.82
C TRP A 214 86.03 9.25 -12.85
N LYS A 215 85.30 8.74 -13.86
CA LYS A 215 85.86 7.97 -14.97
C LYS A 215 86.84 8.81 -15.80
N LEU A 216 86.48 10.04 -16.16
CA LEU A 216 87.39 10.96 -16.87
C LEU A 216 88.66 11.26 -16.06
N LYS A 217 88.54 11.48 -14.75
CA LYS A 217 89.71 11.65 -13.86
C LYS A 217 90.59 10.40 -13.79
N ALA A 218 90.00 9.20 -13.75
CA ALA A 218 90.72 7.93 -13.77
C ALA A 218 91.44 7.70 -15.12
N GLU A 219 90.81 8.07 -16.25
CA GLU A 219 91.44 8.03 -17.57
C GLU A 219 92.61 9.03 -17.66
N ASP A 220 92.46 10.24 -17.12
CA ASP A 220 93.49 11.29 -17.19
C ASP A 220 94.69 11.00 -16.26
N THR A 221 94.46 10.50 -15.05
CA THR A 221 95.53 9.98 -14.19
C THR A 221 96.24 8.79 -14.84
N SER A 222 95.53 7.92 -15.58
CA SER A 222 96.14 6.85 -16.36
C SER A 222 97.02 7.37 -17.52
N ARG A 223 96.61 8.45 -18.21
CA ARG A 223 97.47 9.15 -19.20
C ARG A 223 98.70 9.78 -18.54
N THR A 224 98.53 10.41 -17.38
CA THR A 224 99.63 11.04 -16.63
C THR A 224 100.64 9.99 -16.18
N LEU A 225 100.19 8.87 -15.62
CA LEU A 225 101.03 7.72 -15.28
C LEU A 225 101.75 7.17 -16.52
N LYS A 226 101.08 7.07 -17.67
CA LYS A 226 101.71 6.66 -18.93
C LYS A 226 102.81 7.63 -19.38
N SER A 227 102.63 8.95 -19.22
CA SER A 227 103.70 9.93 -19.47
C SER A 227 104.85 9.74 -18.50
N LEU A 228 104.58 9.62 -17.20
CA LEU A 228 105.60 9.38 -16.17
C LEU A 228 106.37 8.07 -16.43
N CYS A 229 105.73 7.01 -16.93
CA CYS A 229 106.42 5.80 -17.36
C CYS A 229 107.33 6.05 -18.58
N ASN A 230 106.89 6.85 -19.56
CA ASN A 230 107.74 7.24 -20.70
C ASN A 230 108.94 8.09 -20.27
N ASP A 231 108.73 9.04 -19.35
CA ASP A 231 109.76 9.94 -18.84
C ASP A 231 110.71 9.23 -17.87
N LEU A 232 110.22 8.23 -17.12
CA LEU A 232 111.05 7.26 -16.41
C LEU A 232 111.87 6.43 -17.39
N GLY A 233 111.29 6.00 -18.51
CA GLY A 233 112.00 5.35 -19.61
C GLY A 233 113.15 6.20 -20.15
N LYS A 234 112.90 7.48 -20.45
CA LYS A 234 113.93 8.45 -20.87
C LYS A 234 115.01 8.63 -19.81
N THR A 235 114.63 8.86 -18.55
CA THR A 235 115.61 9.07 -17.47
C THR A 235 116.40 7.81 -17.12
N THR A 236 115.85 6.60 -17.32
CA THR A 236 116.64 5.36 -17.27
C THR A 236 117.60 5.24 -18.45
N ALA A 237 117.18 5.59 -19.67
CA ALA A 237 118.06 5.61 -20.84
C ALA A 237 119.18 6.67 -20.69
N ASP A 238 118.86 7.86 -20.18
CA ASP A 238 119.83 8.89 -19.84
C ASP A 238 120.77 8.40 -18.74
N ARG A 239 120.26 7.84 -17.64
CA ARG A 239 121.09 7.23 -16.57
C ARG A 239 122.02 6.17 -17.13
N ASP A 240 121.55 5.34 -18.05
CA ASP A 240 122.35 4.28 -18.66
C ASP A 240 123.38 4.88 -19.66
N GLY A 241 123.08 6.00 -20.30
CA GLY A 241 124.04 6.83 -21.05
C GLY A 241 125.07 7.57 -20.16
N TRP A 242 124.67 8.06 -18.98
CA TRP A 242 125.57 8.59 -17.95
C TRP A 242 126.43 7.48 -17.36
N LYS A 243 125.90 6.26 -17.21
CA LYS A 243 126.64 5.07 -16.79
C LYS A 243 127.68 4.67 -17.84
N LEU A 244 127.33 4.66 -19.13
CA LEU A 244 128.30 4.46 -20.22
C LEU A 244 129.38 5.56 -20.22
N LYS A 245 129.01 6.84 -20.03
CA LYS A 245 129.99 7.93 -19.85
C LYS A 245 130.84 7.80 -18.58
N ALA A 246 130.31 7.24 -17.50
CA ALA A 246 131.05 6.98 -16.27
C ALA A 246 131.96 5.76 -16.40
N GLU A 247 131.57 4.74 -17.16
CA GLU A 247 132.42 3.60 -17.54
C GLU A 247 133.54 4.04 -18.49
N ASP A 248 133.26 4.92 -19.46
CA ASP A 248 134.29 5.51 -20.32
C ASP A 248 135.20 6.49 -19.54
N ALA A 249 134.66 7.35 -18.67
CA ALA A 249 135.47 8.15 -17.77
C ALA A 249 136.33 7.27 -16.83
N SER A 250 135.81 6.12 -16.41
CA SER A 250 136.57 5.12 -15.65
C SER A 250 137.68 4.50 -16.51
N ARG A 251 137.44 4.18 -17.80
CA ARG A 251 138.49 3.78 -18.77
C ARG A 251 139.54 4.87 -18.96
N THR A 252 139.15 6.15 -19.01
CA THR A 252 140.09 7.29 -19.11
C THR A 252 140.91 7.46 -17.83
N VAL A 253 140.30 7.28 -16.66
CA VAL A 253 141.02 7.25 -15.37
C VAL A 253 141.93 6.03 -15.27
N GLU A 254 141.55 4.87 -15.79
CA GLU A 254 142.41 3.69 -15.89
C GLU A 254 143.58 3.92 -16.86
N SER A 255 143.38 4.71 -17.94
CA SER A 255 144.48 5.16 -18.81
C SER A 255 145.46 6.07 -18.06
N VAL A 256 144.96 7.09 -17.35
CA VAL A 256 145.80 7.98 -16.53
C VAL A 256 146.49 7.22 -15.38
N ARG A 257 145.86 6.16 -14.87
CA ARG A 257 146.44 5.23 -13.88
C ARG A 257 147.55 4.36 -14.47
N ASN A 258 147.44 3.97 -15.74
CA ASN A 258 148.51 3.26 -16.46
C ASN A 258 149.70 4.16 -16.81
N ASP A 259 149.48 5.47 -16.94
CA ASP A 259 150.54 6.47 -17.15
C ASP A 259 151.28 6.89 -15.85
N LEU A 260 150.76 6.51 -14.67
CA LEU A 260 151.31 6.86 -13.35
C LEU A 260 151.45 5.64 -12.42
N GLY A 261 152.45 4.78 -12.65
CA GLY A 261 152.83 3.81 -11.60
C GLY A 261 153.57 2.53 -12.02
N GLN A 262 154.71 2.61 -12.72
CA GLN A 262 155.71 1.54 -12.63
C GLN A 262 156.65 1.77 -11.45
N THR A 263 156.26 1.35 -10.24
CA THR A 263 157.20 0.98 -9.15
C THR A 263 156.54 0.11 -8.09
N ASP A 264 156.99 -1.14 -8.05
CA ASP A 264 157.25 -2.01 -6.89
C ASP A 264 156.13 -2.47 -5.92
N GLY A 265 155.96 -3.80 -5.87
CA GLY A 265 156.23 -4.59 -4.64
C GLY A 265 155.18 -4.67 -3.52
N GLY A 266 154.66 -5.88 -3.26
CA GLY A 266 154.09 -6.22 -1.95
C GLY A 266 153.04 -7.34 -1.92
N GLN A 267 153.41 -8.54 -1.45
CA GLN A 267 152.46 -9.60 -1.08
C GLN A 267 151.77 -9.28 0.26
N GLY A 268 150.53 -9.74 0.45
CA GLY A 268 149.81 -9.54 1.72
C GLY A 268 148.49 -10.32 1.83
N GLN A 269 148.59 -11.62 2.13
CA GLN A 269 147.47 -12.49 2.46
C GLN A 269 147.13 -12.38 3.96
N LEU A 270 145.85 -12.28 4.36
CA LEU A 270 145.26 -12.96 5.54
C LEU A 270 143.79 -12.59 5.84
N GLU A 271 143.14 -13.43 6.64
CA GLU A 271 141.72 -13.44 6.99
C GLU A 271 141.40 -12.71 8.32
N ALA A 272 140.14 -12.27 8.51
CA ALA A 272 139.34 -12.29 9.76
C ALA A 272 138.03 -11.49 9.55
N GLN A 273 136.82 -12.07 9.62
CA GLN A 273 136.01 -12.32 10.82
C GLN A 273 135.93 -11.15 11.83
N GLY A 274 134.72 -10.59 12.10
CA GLY A 274 134.59 -9.52 13.11
C GLY A 274 133.22 -8.86 13.40
N ARG A 275 132.18 -9.63 13.73
CA ARG A 275 131.00 -9.29 14.58
C ARG A 275 130.63 -7.80 14.90
N GLY A 276 129.37 -7.43 14.61
CA GLY A 276 128.35 -7.29 15.67
C GLY A 276 127.85 -5.91 16.16
N ARG A 277 126.67 -5.94 16.82
CA ARG A 277 125.86 -4.86 17.47
C ARG A 277 125.19 -3.88 16.48
N GLN A 278 123.86 -3.67 16.44
CA GLN A 278 122.72 -3.85 17.36
C GLN A 278 122.54 -2.74 18.45
N SER A 279 121.56 -1.87 18.16
CA SER A 279 120.60 -1.16 19.06
C SER A 279 121.06 -0.25 20.21
N HIS A 280 120.49 0.97 20.26
CA HIS A 280 119.66 1.60 21.34
C HIS A 280 119.03 2.88 20.71
N ALA A 281 117.73 3.22 20.83
CA ALA A 281 116.98 3.77 21.99
C ALA A 281 117.61 5.08 22.55
N GLU A 282 116.90 6.14 22.96
CA GLU A 282 115.48 6.43 23.23
C GLU A 282 115.28 7.98 23.20
N LYS A 283 114.09 8.54 22.95
CA LYS A 283 113.11 9.11 23.92
C LYS A 283 111.96 9.69 23.05
N ARG A 284 110.65 9.53 23.26
CA ARG A 284 109.76 9.43 24.44
C ARG A 284 109.43 10.76 25.13
N THR A 285 108.27 11.30 24.81
CA THR A 285 107.35 11.98 25.75
C THR A 285 105.91 11.51 25.51
N GLN A 286 105.08 11.60 26.54
CA GLN A 286 103.76 10.96 26.70
C GLN A 286 102.68 12.06 26.82
N ARG A 287 101.47 11.92 26.22
CA ARG A 287 100.16 11.49 26.83
C ARG A 287 99.61 12.45 27.93
N PRO A 288 98.29 12.48 28.27
CA PRO A 288 97.40 11.33 28.37
C PRO A 288 95.93 11.48 27.90
N CYS A 289 95.19 10.37 28.03
CA CYS A 289 93.77 10.18 27.75
C CYS A 289 92.90 10.26 29.03
N LYS A 290 91.57 10.27 28.85
CA LYS A 290 90.55 9.47 29.57
C LYS A 290 89.26 9.55 28.71
N ASP A 291 88.70 8.46 28.20
CA ASP A 291 87.98 7.36 28.86
C ASP A 291 86.65 7.77 29.50
N TYR A 292 85.55 7.25 28.96
CA TYR A 292 84.57 6.49 29.76
C TYR A 292 83.79 5.49 28.87
N SER A 293 83.43 4.34 29.43
CA SER A 293 82.79 3.21 28.74
C SER A 293 81.78 2.51 29.66
N GLY A 294 80.80 1.80 29.07
CA GLY A 294 79.77 1.03 29.78
C GLY A 294 78.49 0.93 28.94
N GLN A 295 78.29 -0.12 28.14
CA GLN A 295 77.71 -1.44 28.52
C GLN A 295 76.20 -1.39 28.76
N GLY A 296 75.46 -2.34 28.16
CA GLY A 296 74.01 -2.53 28.38
C GLY A 296 73.71 -4.00 28.71
N LEU A 297 72.41 -4.39 28.77
CA LEU A 297 71.87 -5.76 28.55
C LEU A 297 70.35 -5.83 28.89
N LEU A 298 69.59 -6.57 28.07
CA LEU A 298 68.39 -7.42 28.36
C LEU A 298 67.05 -6.83 28.90
N GLY A 299 65.94 -7.53 28.54
CA GLY A 299 64.57 -7.36 29.05
C GLY A 299 63.56 -7.00 27.94
N ALA A 300 62.80 -7.89 27.30
CA ALA A 300 61.81 -8.90 27.77
C ALA A 300 60.38 -8.33 28.02
N GLN A 301 59.38 -9.17 27.77
CA GLN A 301 57.95 -8.84 27.60
C GLN A 301 57.27 -8.30 28.89
N GLY A 302 56.24 -7.46 28.73
CA GLY A 302 55.33 -7.05 29.81
C GLY A 302 53.97 -6.59 29.29
N LYS A 303 52.88 -7.22 29.77
CA LYS A 303 51.50 -6.88 29.42
C LYS A 303 50.97 -5.71 30.26
N GLY A 304 50.06 -4.91 29.71
CA GLY A 304 49.29 -3.90 30.44
C GLY A 304 47.87 -3.76 29.88
N CYS A 305 46.91 -4.48 30.46
CA CYS A 305 45.47 -4.23 30.27
C CYS A 305 44.95 -3.21 31.29
N GLN A 306 43.66 -2.87 31.18
CA GLN A 306 42.83 -2.07 32.10
C GLN A 306 43.12 -0.54 32.06
N GLN A 307 42.11 0.34 32.04
CA GLN A 307 40.72 0.18 32.48
C GLN A 307 39.68 1.00 31.66
N HIS A 308 38.42 0.60 31.85
CA HIS A 308 37.14 1.06 31.29
C HIS A 308 36.90 2.57 31.09
N GLY A 309 35.99 2.88 30.15
CA GLY A 309 35.38 4.19 29.95
C GLY A 309 34.07 4.15 29.15
N GLU A 310 33.28 3.08 29.27
CA GLU A 310 32.04 2.90 28.51
C GLU A 310 30.90 3.82 28.98
N LYS A 311 30.28 4.54 28.04
CA LYS A 311 28.87 4.95 28.11
C LYS A 311 28.20 4.72 26.76
N CYS A 312 27.69 3.51 26.54
CA CYS A 312 26.80 3.20 25.43
C CYS A 312 25.35 3.38 25.89
N THR A 313 24.62 4.32 25.28
CA THR A 313 23.18 4.47 25.50
C THR A 313 22.38 3.58 24.55
N GLN A 314 21.63 2.66 25.15
CA GLN A 314 20.42 1.98 24.64
C GLN A 314 19.54 2.94 23.81
N ARG A 315 18.69 2.57 22.83
CA ARG A 315 17.92 1.35 22.42
C ARG A 315 17.24 1.72 21.06
N PRO A 316 16.29 0.96 20.46
CA PRO A 316 16.06 -0.49 20.41
C PRO A 316 16.01 -1.03 18.96
N CYS A 317 15.90 -2.35 18.77
CA CYS A 317 15.34 -2.94 17.56
C CYS A 317 14.01 -3.64 17.92
N THR A 318 12.95 -3.37 17.17
CA THR A 318 11.65 -4.02 17.30
C THR A 318 11.65 -5.34 16.53
N ASN A 319 11.25 -6.42 17.20
CA ASN A 319 11.04 -7.72 16.58
C ASN A 319 9.53 -8.00 16.59
N ASP A 320 8.89 -8.07 15.42
CA ASP A 320 7.44 -8.25 15.28
C ASP A 320 7.15 -9.66 14.77
N GLY A 321 6.56 -10.50 15.62
CA GLY A 321 6.31 -11.91 15.37
C GLY A 321 4.81 -12.20 15.32
N ARG A 322 4.25 -12.28 14.11
CA ARG A 322 2.85 -12.72 13.89
C ARG A 322 2.76 -14.20 13.53
N GLN A 323 2.13 -14.96 14.42
CA GLN A 323 1.35 -16.18 14.14
C GLN A 323 0.13 -16.10 15.06
N GLY A 324 -1.09 -16.48 14.71
CA GLY A 324 -1.67 -16.95 13.45
C GLY A 324 -3.08 -17.45 13.79
N GLN A 325 -4.13 -16.83 13.24
CA GLN A 325 -5.51 -17.18 13.59
C GLN A 325 -5.96 -18.41 12.78
N LEU A 326 -6.51 -19.42 13.48
CA LEU A 326 -7.38 -20.41 12.87
C LEU A 326 -8.82 -19.90 12.93
N GLU A 327 -9.50 -19.83 11.79
CA GLU A 327 -10.96 -19.84 11.73
C GLU A 327 -11.45 -21.07 10.96
N VAL A 328 -12.62 -21.56 11.35
CA VAL A 328 -13.15 -22.87 10.99
C VAL A 328 -14.16 -22.75 9.85
N HIS A 329 -14.02 -23.56 8.81
CA HIS A 329 -15.02 -23.64 7.74
C HIS A 329 -16.36 -24.20 8.26
N GLY A 330 -17.40 -23.37 8.25
CA GLY A 330 -18.79 -23.77 8.38
C GLY A 330 -19.60 -23.43 7.12
N GLY A 331 -19.82 -24.41 6.25
CA GLY A 331 -20.62 -24.21 5.02
C GLY A 331 -22.12 -24.43 5.25
N GLN A 332 -22.97 -23.65 4.58
CA GLN A 332 -24.40 -23.95 4.42
C GLN A 332 -24.88 -23.75 2.98
N ARG A 333 -26.01 -24.39 2.66
CA ARG A 333 -26.43 -24.77 1.30
C ARG A 333 -27.36 -23.73 0.67
N GLN A 334 -27.35 -23.67 -0.66
CA GLN A 334 -28.48 -23.15 -1.43
C GLN A 334 -29.66 -24.14 -1.42
N PRO A 335 -30.90 -23.64 -1.48
CA PRO A 335 -32.03 -24.33 -2.10
C PRO A 335 -32.49 -23.60 -3.39
N GLN A 336 -32.76 -24.36 -4.45
CA GLN A 336 -33.67 -23.90 -5.52
C GLN A 336 -35.11 -24.25 -5.16
N PRO A 337 -36.08 -23.46 -5.65
CA PRO A 337 -36.94 -23.91 -6.75
C PRO A 337 -37.09 -22.78 -7.81
N GLY A 338 -37.73 -22.95 -8.96
CA GLY A 338 -38.44 -24.09 -9.57
C GLY A 338 -39.20 -23.57 -10.80
N ARG A 339 -39.42 -24.42 -11.81
CA ARG A 339 -39.97 -24.01 -13.12
C ARG A 339 -41.36 -23.40 -13.06
N VAL A 340 -41.56 -22.36 -13.86
CA VAL A 340 -42.75 -22.16 -14.71
C VAL A 340 -42.21 -21.67 -16.07
N ALA A 341 -42.12 -22.47 -17.15
CA ALA A 341 -42.50 -23.88 -17.37
C ALA A 341 -41.29 -24.85 -17.53
#